data_AF-A0A3D4CJ00-F1
#
_entry.id   AF-A0A3D4CJ00-F1
#
_cell.length_a   1.000
_cell.length_b   1.000
_cell.length_c   1.000
_cell.angle_alpha   90.00
_cell.angle_beta   90.00
_cell.angle_gamma   90.00
#
_symmetry.space_group_name_H-M   'P 1'
#
loop_
_entity.id
_entity.type
_entity.pdbx_description
1 polymer ?
#
loop_
_entity_poly.entity_id
_entity_poly.type
_entity_poly.pdbx_seq_one_letter_code
_entity_poly.pdbx_strand_id
1 'polypeptide(L)' 'DAEHAFDKYYAESLGVDTENLLISQPDNGEQALEIADNLIRSGAIDLIIVDSVAALTPKAEIEG' A
#
# COMPACT_ATOMS: atom_id res chain seq x y z
N ASP A 1 2.23 -1.16 0.44
CA ASP A 1 3.51 -1.85 0.23
C ASP A 1 3.23 -3.15 -0.49
N ALA A 2 3.13 -3.07 -1.82
CA ALA A 2 2.99 -4.24 -2.68
C ALA A 2 4.34 -4.95 -2.90
N GLU A 3 5.47 -4.27 -2.67
CA GLU A 3 6.81 -4.88 -2.76
C GLU A 3 7.22 -5.66 -1.50
N HIS A 4 6.46 -5.57 -0.42
CA HIS A 4 6.79 -6.15 0.89
C HIS A 4 8.16 -5.71 1.42
N ALA A 5 8.59 -4.51 1.05
CA ALA A 5 9.94 -4.00 1.28
C ALA A 5 10.00 -2.84 2.30
N PHE A 6 8.87 -2.50 2.92
CA PHE A 6 8.81 -1.36 3.85
C PHE A 6 9.64 -1.60 5.13
N ASP A 7 10.56 -0.67 5.42
CA ASP A 7 11.35 -0.65 6.67
C ASP A 7 10.81 0.43 7.62
N LYS A 8 10.16 -0.02 8.71
CA LYS A 8 9.61 0.84 9.75
C LYS A 8 10.67 1.70 10.42
N TYR A 9 11.83 1.12 10.78
CA TYR A 9 12.86 1.83 11.54
C TYR A 9 13.53 2.90 10.70
N TYR A 10 13.75 2.61 9.41
CA TYR A 10 14.27 3.62 8.49
C TYR A 10 13.27 4.76 8.30
N ALA A 11 11.98 4.47 8.11
CA ALA A 11 10.94 5.50 8.00
C ALA A 11 10.85 6.38 9.26
N GLU A 12 10.90 5.79 10.46
CA GLU A 12 10.96 6.52 11.74
C GLU A 12 12.18 7.46 11.79
N SER A 13 13.35 6.98 11.33
CA SER A 13 14.58 7.79 11.30
C SER A 13 14.51 9.00 10.37
N LEU A 14 13.63 8.94 9.36
CA LEU A 14 13.34 10.05 8.44
C LEU A 14 12.23 10.98 8.95
N GLY A 15 11.66 10.72 10.13
CA GLY A 15 10.61 11.53 10.74
C GLY A 15 9.19 11.15 10.33
N VAL A 16 8.98 9.96 9.75
CA VAL A 16 7.63 9.44 9.50
C VAL A 16 7.00 8.99 10.82
N ASP A 17 5.77 9.41 11.06
CA ASP A 17 4.96 8.90 12.17
C ASP A 17 4.37 7.54 11.80
N THR A 18 5.12 6.49 12.09
CA THR A 18 4.73 5.12 11.74
C THR A 18 3.63 4.53 12.61
N GLU A 19 3.28 5.16 13.74
CA GLU A 19 2.17 4.70 14.59
C GLU A 19 0.81 5.12 13.99
N ASN A 20 0.77 6.27 13.31
CA ASN A 20 -0.42 6.75 12.60
C ASN A 20 -0.39 6.43 11.08
N LEU A 21 0.67 5.79 10.59
CA LEU A 21 0.77 5.37 9.19
C LEU A 21 -0.03 4.09 8.94
N LEU A 22 -1.04 4.18 8.06
CA LEU A 22 -1.74 3.01 7.57
C LEU A 22 -0.89 2.27 6.53
N ILE A 23 -0.66 0.97 6.75
CA ILE A 23 0.08 0.10 5.84
C ILE A 23 -0.82 -1.05 5.40
N SER A 24 -0.86 -1.29 4.10
CA SER A 24 -1.51 -2.45 3.49
C SER A 24 -0.50 -3.20 2.63
N GLN A 25 -0.52 -4.54 2.74
CA GLN A 25 0.24 -5.48 1.93
C GLN A 25 -0.75 -6.38 1.18
N PRO A 26 -1.20 -5.94 -0.01
CA PRO A 26 -2.23 -6.65 -0.77
C PRO A 26 -1.67 -7.89 -1.47
N ASP A 27 -2.50 -8.91 -1.61
CA ASP A 27 -2.20 -10.18 -2.27
C ASP A 27 -2.15 -10.04 -3.81
N ASN A 28 -2.89 -9.08 -4.40
CA ASN A 28 -2.92 -8.82 -5.84
C ASN A 28 -3.18 -7.34 -6.15
N GLY A 29 -2.95 -6.94 -7.40
CA GLY A 29 -3.11 -5.58 -7.89
C GLY A 29 -4.53 -5.04 -7.76
N GLU A 30 -5.55 -5.86 -8.05
CA GLU A 30 -6.95 -5.44 -7.94
C GLU A 30 -7.33 -5.12 -6.48
N GLN A 31 -6.92 -5.97 -5.54
CA GLN A 31 -7.13 -5.73 -4.10
C GLN A 31 -6.41 -4.46 -3.65
N ALA A 32 -5.18 -4.21 -4.12
CA ALA A 32 -4.44 -2.99 -3.81
C ALA A 32 -5.23 -1.73 -4.23
N LEU A 33 -5.76 -1.74 -5.46
CA LEU A 33 -6.51 -0.62 -6.01
C LEU A 33 -7.89 -0.46 -5.36
N GLU A 34 -8.54 -1.55 -4.98
CA GLU A 34 -9.81 -1.51 -4.24
C GLU A 34 -9.64 -0.89 -2.85
N ILE A 35 -8.56 -1.26 -2.14
CA ILE A 35 -8.21 -0.63 -0.85
C ILE A 35 -7.97 0.87 -1.05
N ALA A 36 -7.21 1.25 -2.07
CA ALA A 36 -6.95 2.66 -2.37
C ALA A 36 -8.26 3.43 -2.70
N ASP A 37 -9.14 2.89 -3.56
CA ASP A 37 -10.41 3.54 -3.91
C ASP A 37 -11.30 3.73 -2.68
N ASN A 38 -11.40 2.72 -1.80
CA ASN A 38 -12.16 2.83 -0.55
C ASN A 38 -11.62 3.92 0.38
N LEU A 39 -10.29 4.01 0.53
CA LEU A 39 -9.65 5.05 1.32
C LEU A 39 -9.86 6.44 0.71
N ILE A 40 -9.77 6.58 -0.61
CA ILE A 40 -10.05 7.84 -1.32
C ILE A 40 -11.50 8.28 -1.09
N ARG A 41 -12.47 7.36 -1.26
CA ARG A 41 -13.90 7.64 -1.07
C ARG A 41 -14.26 8.02 0.35
N SER A 42 -13.50 7.54 1.35
CA SER A 42 -13.71 7.91 2.75
C SER A 42 -13.47 9.39 3.01
N GLY A 43 -12.61 10.04 2.21
CA GLY A 43 -12.15 11.41 2.45
C GLY A 43 -11.33 11.60 3.73
N ALA A 44 -10.96 10.51 4.41
CA ALA A 44 -10.23 10.55 5.68
C ALA A 44 -8.70 10.57 5.50
N ILE A 45 -8.20 10.34 4.29
CA ILE A 45 -6.77 10.20 3.98
C ILE A 45 -6.35 11.30 3.00
N ASP A 46 -5.33 12.09 3.38
CA ASP A 46 -4.80 13.18 2.56
C ASP A 46 -3.83 12.70 1.48
N LEU A 47 -3.06 11.63 1.75
CA LEU A 47 -2.05 11.09 0.84
C LEU A 47 -2.03 9.57 0.88
N ILE A 48 -2.00 8.96 -0.31
CA ILE A 48 -1.84 7.51 -0.50
C ILE A 48 -0.64 7.29 -1.41
N ILE A 49 0.24 6.36 -1.03
CA ILE A 49 1.42 5.95 -1.79
C ILE A 49 1.26 4.48 -2.16
N VAL A 50 1.49 4.15 -3.43
CA VAL A 50 1.57 2.77 -3.92
C VAL A 50 3.02 2.46 -4.23
N ASP A 51 3.56 1.48 -3.52
CA ASP A 51 4.93 1.02 -3.66
C ASP A 51 4.93 -0.48 -4.00
N SER A 52 4.96 -0.89 -5.27
CA SER A 52 5.03 -0.08 -6.49
C SER A 52 4.05 -0.56 -7.57
N VAL A 53 3.92 0.18 -8.67
CA VAL A 53 3.06 -0.20 -9.80
C VAL A 53 3.50 -1.52 -10.44
N ALA A 54 4.81 -1.79 -10.50
CA ALA A 54 5.34 -3.02 -11.07
C ALA A 54 4.95 -4.27 -10.26
N ALA A 55 4.68 -4.09 -8.96
CA ALA A 55 4.24 -5.15 -8.06
C ALA A 55 2.71 -5.34 -8.03
N LEU A 56 1.93 -4.56 -8.80
CA LEU A 56 0.49 -4.73 -8.93
C LEU A 56 0.14 -5.88 -9.89
N THR A 57 0.57 -7.09 -9.51
CA THR A 57 0.34 -8.30 -10.28
C THR A 57 -1.16 -8.63 -10.33
N PRO A 58 -1.76 -8.78 -11.53
CA PRO A 58 -3.17 -9.15 -11.65
C PRO A 58 -3.48 -10.46 -10.93
N LYS A 59 -4.65 -10.55 -10.31
CA LYS A 59 -5.11 -11.76 -9.61
C LYS A 59 -5.01 -13.01 -10.50
N ALA A 60 -5.34 -12.87 -11.78
CA ALA A 60 -5.28 -13.96 -12.75
C ALA A 60 -3.87 -14.51 -12.99
N GLU A 61 -2.82 -13.69 -12.78
CA GLU A 61 -1.42 -14.12 -12.90
C GLU A 61 -0.91 -14.83 -11.63
N ILE A 62 -1.54 -14.57 -10.47
CA ILE A 62 -1.18 -15.20 -9.18
C ILE A 62 -1.87 -16.55 -8.99
N GLU A 63 -3.09 -16.70 -9.53
CA GLU A 63 -3.89 -17.93 -9.43
C GLU A 63 -3.61 -18.95 -10.56
N GLY A 64 -2.83 -18.58 -11.58
CA GLY A 64 -2.43 -19.43 -12.70
C GLY A 64 -1.25 -20.34 -12.39
#